data_AF-A0A9W9AIL9-F1
#
_entry.id   AF-A0A9W9AIL9-F1
#
_cell.length_a   1.000
_cell.length_b   1.000
_cell.length_c   1.000
_cell.angle_alpha   90.00
_cell.angle_beta   90.00
_cell.angle_gamma   90.00
#
_symmetry.space_group_name_H-M   'P 1'
#
loop_
_entity.id
_entity.type
_entity.pdbx_description
1 polymer ?
#
loop_
_entity_poly.entity_id
_entity_poly.type
_entity_poly.pdbx_seq_one_letter_code
_entity_poly.pdbx_strand_id
1 'polypeptide(L)'
;MSPTFFFVPLFVLSFFSTLVNAETHIVKFDNQCGYGTPQLIQGNDVLTSTQYTFNESYSGVAYLQTGNCGFNGEYCGIVEMTLDNSVTSGGGSSADISYIPPLAYSVPYKFEFYGGCDGNGASCTSSDCSEAFYESDQTYVQVACQTDDVNILITFCESGSTGSSDASSATAVSGSGAVDVMLTSTSSAPAQVETSSTLPTTTVVDGSTSSVVSSIATALSGTSSSSSRRCNNRKRRSSDLSESLKAHRRRSPLSRL
;
A
#
# COMPACT_ATOMS: atom_id res chain seq x y z
N MET A 1 27.61 -43.96 66.80
CA MET A 1 26.36 -43.38 66.24
C MET A 1 26.79 -42.32 65.24
N SER A 2 26.74 -42.63 63.94
CA SER A 2 27.18 -41.74 62.86
C SER A 2 25.95 -41.08 62.22
N PRO A 3 25.95 -39.77 61.95
CA PRO A 3 24.80 -39.09 61.37
C PRO A 3 24.80 -39.27 59.84
N THR A 4 23.70 -39.80 59.32
CA THR A 4 23.39 -39.86 57.89
C THR A 4 22.76 -38.53 57.47
N PHE A 5 23.49 -37.75 56.66
CA PHE A 5 22.97 -36.53 56.04
C PHE A 5 22.22 -36.88 54.75
N PHE A 6 20.91 -36.61 54.73
CA PHE A 6 20.08 -36.70 53.53
C PHE A 6 20.31 -35.46 52.66
N PHE A 7 20.95 -35.63 51.50
CA PHE A 7 21.01 -34.61 50.46
C PHE A 7 19.66 -34.56 49.72
N VAL A 8 18.89 -33.50 49.92
CA VAL A 8 17.70 -33.19 49.12
C VAL A 8 18.14 -32.42 47.88
N PRO A 9 17.99 -32.95 46.65
CA PRO A 9 18.36 -32.21 45.45
C PRO A 9 17.32 -31.11 45.21
N LEU A 10 17.76 -29.87 45.37
CA LEU A 10 16.98 -28.68 45.02
C LEU A 10 16.93 -28.57 43.49
N PHE A 11 15.87 -29.07 42.86
CA PHE A 11 15.63 -28.89 41.43
C PHE A 11 15.30 -27.41 41.16
N VAL A 12 16.29 -26.66 40.67
CA VAL A 12 16.11 -25.29 40.19
C VAL A 12 15.47 -25.37 38.79
N LEU A 13 14.16 -25.17 38.71
CA LEU A 13 13.44 -24.98 37.45
C LEU A 13 13.81 -23.60 36.89
N SER A 14 14.82 -23.54 36.02
CA SER A 14 15.11 -22.37 35.19
C SER A 14 14.04 -22.24 34.11
N PHE A 15 13.08 -21.34 34.32
CA PHE A 15 12.19 -20.87 33.26
C PHE A 15 13.00 -19.98 32.32
N PHE A 16 13.42 -20.52 31.18
CA PHE A 16 13.89 -19.71 30.07
C PHE A 16 12.67 -19.05 29.42
N SER A 17 12.39 -17.81 29.80
CA SER A 17 11.45 -16.97 29.06
C SER A 17 12.12 -16.57 27.74
N THR A 18 11.78 -17.27 26.66
CA THR A 18 12.11 -16.80 25.30
C THR A 18 11.33 -15.52 25.05
N LEU A 19 12.02 -14.39 25.03
CA LEU A 19 11.46 -13.11 24.59
C LEU A 19 11.17 -13.25 23.09
N VAL A 20 9.91 -13.44 22.74
CA VAL A 20 9.44 -13.29 21.36
C VAL A 20 9.35 -11.78 21.13
N ASN A 21 10.21 -11.22 20.29
CA ASN A 21 9.94 -9.90 19.72
C ASN A 21 8.74 -10.09 18.81
N ALA A 22 7.58 -9.62 19.27
CA ALA A 22 6.38 -9.59 18.46
C ALA A 22 6.51 -8.41 17.50
N GLU A 23 6.42 -8.69 16.20
CA GLU A 23 6.35 -7.69 15.14
C GLU A 23 5.16 -6.76 15.39
N THR A 24 5.33 -5.45 15.23
CA THR A 24 4.25 -4.48 15.40
C THR A 24 4.36 -3.33 14.41
N HIS A 25 3.30 -3.12 13.63
CA HIS A 25 3.20 -2.04 12.65
C HIS A 25 1.95 -1.20 12.90
N ILE A 26 2.06 0.12 12.73
CA ILE A 26 0.95 1.05 12.82
C ILE A 26 0.73 1.76 11.50
N VAL A 27 -0.49 1.65 10.95
CA VAL A 27 -0.97 2.49 9.85
C VAL A 27 -1.80 3.60 10.46
N LYS A 28 -1.43 4.86 10.21
CA LYS A 28 -2.15 6.03 10.69
C LYS A 28 -2.61 6.90 9.53
N PHE A 29 -3.80 7.45 9.66
CA PHE A 29 -4.39 8.39 8.71
C PHE A 29 -4.50 9.79 9.33
N ASP A 30 -4.10 10.78 8.56
CA ASP A 30 -4.36 12.20 8.82
C ASP A 30 -5.14 12.79 7.65
N ASN A 31 -6.46 12.90 7.80
CA ASN A 31 -7.32 13.48 6.79
C ASN A 31 -7.54 14.96 7.04
N GLN A 32 -6.75 15.80 6.36
CA GLN A 32 -6.86 17.25 6.44
C GLN A 32 -7.76 17.84 5.34
N CYS A 33 -8.41 17.00 4.52
CA CYS A 33 -9.29 17.48 3.45
C CYS A 33 -10.60 18.07 3.99
N GLY A 34 -11.01 17.68 5.20
CA GLY A 34 -12.31 18.06 5.78
C GLY A 34 -13.51 17.28 5.19
N TYR A 35 -13.25 16.33 4.29
CA TYR A 35 -14.23 15.43 3.70
C TYR A 35 -13.59 14.07 3.36
N GLY A 36 -14.42 13.11 2.98
CA GLY A 36 -14.00 11.75 2.65
C GLY A 36 -13.64 10.92 3.88
N THR A 37 -13.49 9.62 3.67
CA THR A 37 -13.19 8.65 4.72
C THR A 37 -11.95 7.87 4.32
N PRO A 38 -10.85 7.91 5.10
CA PRO A 38 -9.72 7.02 4.87
C PRO A 38 -10.18 5.57 4.90
N GLN A 39 -9.79 4.80 3.90
CA GLN A 39 -10.03 3.37 3.83
C GLN A 39 -8.70 2.65 3.80
N LEU A 40 -8.60 1.59 4.59
CA LEU A 40 -7.53 0.60 4.55
C LEU A 40 -8.17 -0.74 4.18
N ILE A 41 -7.75 -1.30 3.05
CA ILE A 41 -8.29 -2.56 2.55
C ILE A 41 -7.41 -3.71 3.04
N GLN A 42 -8.04 -4.70 3.67
CA GLN A 42 -7.39 -5.93 4.12
C GLN A 42 -8.20 -7.13 3.62
N GLY A 43 -7.77 -7.74 2.52
CA GLY A 43 -8.55 -8.78 1.86
C GLY A 43 -9.92 -8.26 1.42
N ASN A 44 -10.99 -8.75 2.05
CA ASN A 44 -12.37 -8.34 1.78
C ASN A 44 -12.91 -7.31 2.79
N ASP A 45 -12.10 -6.92 3.77
CA ASP A 45 -12.50 -6.01 4.82
C ASP A 45 -12.09 -4.57 4.50
N VAL A 46 -12.96 -3.62 4.84
CA VAL A 46 -12.72 -2.18 4.74
C VAL A 46 -12.59 -1.62 6.14
N LEU A 47 -11.41 -1.13 6.47
CA LEU A 47 -11.11 -0.55 7.76
C LEU A 47 -11.11 1.00 7.64
N THR A 48 -11.94 1.71 8.44
CA THR A 48 -12.23 3.16 8.32
C THR A 48 -11.84 4.06 9.50
N SER A 49 -11.17 3.52 10.52
CA SER A 49 -10.60 4.22 11.66
C SER A 49 -9.34 4.99 11.26
N THR A 50 -8.93 5.95 12.08
CA THR A 50 -7.74 6.78 11.85
C THR A 50 -6.42 6.09 12.15
N GLN A 51 -6.45 4.92 12.79
CA GLN A 51 -5.26 4.18 13.17
C GLN A 51 -5.54 2.69 13.27
N TYR A 52 -4.60 1.88 12.78
CA TYR A 52 -4.60 0.43 12.85
C TYR A 52 -3.27 -0.08 13.36
N THR A 53 -3.31 -1.08 14.23
CA THR A 53 -2.12 -1.78 14.73
C THR A 53 -2.18 -3.23 14.29
N PHE A 54 -1.14 -3.67 13.60
CA PHE A 54 -0.94 -5.05 13.16
C PHE A 54 0.20 -5.63 13.99
N ASN A 55 0.00 -6.81 14.58
CA ASN A 55 1.03 -7.50 15.39
C ASN A 55 1.72 -8.62 14.58
N GLU A 56 1.65 -8.51 13.27
CA GLU A 56 2.18 -9.42 12.24
C GLU A 56 2.38 -8.60 10.96
N SER A 57 3.01 -9.23 9.96
CA SER A 57 3.20 -8.60 8.67
C SER A 57 1.85 -8.24 8.03
N TYR A 58 1.82 -7.07 7.42
CA TYR A 58 0.63 -6.51 6.80
C TYR A 58 0.90 -6.17 5.33
N SER A 59 -0.07 -6.45 4.46
CA SER A 59 -0.05 -5.98 3.09
C SER A 59 -1.45 -5.53 2.70
N GLY A 60 -1.54 -4.39 2.04
CA GLY A 60 -2.81 -3.84 1.62
C GLY A 60 -2.71 -2.49 0.95
N VAL A 61 -3.88 -1.89 0.77
CA VAL A 61 -4.06 -0.67 -0.02
C VAL A 61 -4.81 0.34 0.83
N ALA A 62 -4.38 1.60 0.78
CA ALA A 62 -5.09 2.68 1.41
C ALA A 62 -5.42 3.82 0.45
N TYR A 63 -6.57 4.46 0.65
CA TYR A 63 -7.00 5.61 -0.13
C TYR A 63 -8.01 6.45 0.64
N LEU A 64 -8.31 7.65 0.14
CA LEU A 64 -9.40 8.48 0.66
C LEU A 64 -10.66 8.24 -0.17
N GLN A 65 -11.68 7.62 0.42
CA GLN A 65 -12.97 7.45 -0.24
C GLN A 65 -13.72 8.79 -0.29
N THR A 66 -13.91 9.32 -1.49
CA THR A 66 -14.61 10.60 -1.74
C THR A 66 -15.99 10.42 -2.38
N GLY A 67 -16.41 9.17 -2.64
CA GLY A 67 -17.70 8.79 -3.23
C GLY A 67 -17.57 8.06 -4.57
N ASN A 68 -16.45 8.24 -5.28
CA ASN A 68 -16.23 7.67 -6.61
C ASN A 68 -15.19 6.55 -6.64
N CYS A 69 -14.50 6.28 -5.52
CA CYS A 69 -13.47 5.24 -5.49
C CYS A 69 -14.14 3.86 -5.47
N GLY A 70 -13.63 2.94 -6.29
CA GLY A 70 -13.98 1.51 -6.20
C GLY A 70 -13.45 0.85 -4.94
N PHE A 71 -13.77 -0.43 -4.75
CA PHE A 71 -13.41 -1.18 -3.54
C PHE A 71 -11.88 -1.23 -3.30
N ASN A 72 -11.10 -1.41 -4.37
CA ASN A 72 -9.63 -1.43 -4.30
C ASN A 72 -9.01 -0.06 -4.61
N GLY A 73 -9.80 1.02 -4.51
CA GLY A 73 -9.36 2.37 -4.83
C GLY A 73 -9.39 2.70 -6.32
N GLU A 74 -10.09 1.93 -7.16
CA GLU A 74 -10.27 2.26 -8.58
C GLU A 74 -10.81 3.70 -8.72
N TYR A 75 -10.29 4.46 -9.69
CA TYR A 75 -10.56 5.89 -9.90
C TYR A 75 -10.06 6.83 -8.81
N CYS A 76 -9.25 6.33 -7.88
CA CYS A 76 -8.62 7.11 -6.82
C CYS A 76 -7.13 6.79 -6.71
N GLY A 77 -6.42 7.72 -6.05
CA GLY A 77 -5.02 7.56 -5.76
C GLY A 77 -4.87 6.64 -4.56
N ILE A 78 -4.01 5.64 -4.67
CA ILE A 78 -3.76 4.69 -3.59
C ILE A 78 -2.35 4.81 -3.05
N VAL A 79 -2.18 4.33 -1.82
CA VAL A 79 -0.91 3.92 -1.24
C VAL A 79 -0.95 2.39 -1.15
N GLU A 80 -0.10 1.71 -1.92
CA GLU A 80 0.14 0.27 -1.79
C GLU A 80 1.25 0.09 -0.76
N MET A 81 1.08 -0.82 0.20
CA MET A 81 2.07 -1.03 1.25
C MET A 81 2.21 -2.49 1.65
N THR A 82 3.43 -2.84 2.03
CA THR A 82 3.78 -4.06 2.76
C THR A 82 4.60 -3.65 3.97
N LEU A 83 4.13 -4.00 5.17
CA LEU A 83 4.82 -3.75 6.43
C LEU A 83 5.25 -5.12 6.96
N ASP A 84 6.56 -5.33 7.03
CA ASP A 84 7.19 -6.57 7.46
C ASP A 84 8.54 -6.24 8.12
N ASN A 85 8.91 -7.02 9.13
CA ASN A 85 10.22 -6.94 9.76
C ASN A 85 11.33 -7.49 8.85
N SER A 86 12.51 -6.88 8.89
CA SER A 86 13.58 -7.22 7.95
C SER A 86 14.27 -8.53 8.34
N VAL A 87 13.86 -9.63 7.70
CA VAL A 87 14.53 -10.94 7.90
C VAL A 87 15.79 -11.12 7.06
N THR A 88 16.00 -10.27 6.05
CA THR A 88 17.18 -10.30 5.15
C THR A 88 17.54 -8.92 4.63
N SER A 89 18.82 -8.70 4.29
CA SER A 89 19.25 -7.47 3.61
C SER A 89 18.50 -7.27 2.30
N GLY A 90 17.86 -6.11 2.12
CA GLY A 90 17.00 -5.85 0.96
C GLY A 90 15.51 -6.18 1.16
N GLY A 91 15.15 -6.85 2.26
CA GLY A 91 13.76 -7.09 2.65
C GLY A 91 13.31 -6.16 3.77
N GLY A 92 12.03 -6.26 4.13
CA GLY A 92 11.37 -5.43 5.12
C GLY A 92 10.17 -4.71 4.52
N SER A 93 9.83 -3.58 5.10
CA SER A 93 8.65 -2.81 4.71
C SER A 93 8.89 -2.01 3.43
N SER A 94 7.85 -1.83 2.62
CA SER A 94 7.84 -0.96 1.45
C SER A 94 6.47 -0.35 1.24
N ALA A 95 6.44 0.83 0.61
CA ALA A 95 5.21 1.46 0.18
C ALA A 95 5.45 2.28 -1.08
N ASP A 96 4.37 2.50 -1.82
CA ASP A 96 4.38 3.31 -3.03
C ASP A 96 3.01 3.93 -3.32
N ILE A 97 3.02 4.91 -4.21
CA ILE A 97 1.82 5.56 -4.75
C ILE A 97 1.57 5.01 -6.15
N SER A 98 0.33 4.65 -6.48
CA SER A 98 -0.01 4.05 -7.77
C SER A 98 -1.18 4.75 -8.48
N TYR A 99 -0.97 5.08 -9.75
CA TYR A 99 -1.91 5.61 -10.75
C TYR A 99 -1.96 4.72 -12.01
N ILE A 100 -1.57 3.45 -11.89
CA ILE A 100 -1.71 2.49 -12.98
C ILE A 100 -3.22 2.30 -13.24
N PRO A 101 -3.74 2.59 -14.46
CA PRO A 101 -5.17 2.52 -14.73
C PRO A 101 -5.80 1.17 -14.31
N PRO A 102 -6.98 1.17 -13.65
CA PRO A 102 -7.94 2.28 -13.52
C PRO A 102 -7.72 3.22 -12.31
N LEU A 103 -6.58 3.15 -11.62
CA LEU A 103 -6.23 4.07 -10.54
C LEU A 103 -5.96 5.47 -11.11
N ALA A 104 -6.28 6.52 -10.35
CA ALA A 104 -6.13 7.89 -10.82
C ALA A 104 -6.07 8.88 -9.65
N TYR A 105 -5.32 9.97 -9.78
CA TYR A 105 -5.30 11.03 -8.78
C TYR A 105 -6.71 11.56 -8.44
N SER A 106 -7.01 11.68 -7.14
CA SER A 106 -8.30 12.17 -6.64
C SER A 106 -8.18 13.35 -5.67
N VAL A 107 -7.19 13.33 -4.78
CA VAL A 107 -6.85 14.38 -3.81
C VAL A 107 -5.34 14.46 -3.68
N PRO A 108 -4.76 15.55 -3.15
CA PRO A 108 -3.35 15.57 -2.80
C PRO A 108 -3.10 14.71 -1.55
N TYR A 109 -2.04 13.90 -1.57
CA TYR A 109 -1.69 13.04 -0.44
C TYR A 109 -0.20 12.68 -0.42
N LYS A 110 0.25 12.20 0.73
CA LYS A 110 1.57 11.60 0.91
C LYS A 110 1.49 10.44 1.87
N PHE A 111 2.52 9.61 1.84
CA PHE A 111 2.83 8.73 2.96
C PHE A 111 4.25 8.98 3.45
N GLU A 112 4.51 8.70 4.73
CA GLU A 112 5.85 8.71 5.30
C GLU A 112 6.00 7.63 6.36
N PHE A 113 7.16 6.97 6.40
CA PHE A 113 7.50 6.05 7.47
C PHE A 113 7.82 6.80 8.77
N TYR A 114 7.52 6.19 9.91
CA TYR A 114 7.94 6.64 11.23
C TYR A 114 8.18 5.48 12.21
N GLY A 115 8.96 5.73 13.27
CA GLY A 115 9.45 4.66 14.15
C GLY A 115 10.60 3.86 13.52
N GLY A 116 11.16 4.38 12.42
CA GLY A 116 12.17 3.77 11.57
C GLY A 116 12.06 4.34 10.15
N CYS A 117 13.20 4.69 9.55
CA CYS A 117 13.27 5.44 8.28
C CYS A 117 12.43 6.74 8.27
N ASP A 118 12.40 7.44 9.40
CA ASP A 118 11.51 8.58 9.62
C ASP A 118 11.57 9.63 8.50
N GLY A 119 10.41 9.97 7.95
CA GLY A 119 10.25 10.96 6.88
C GLY A 119 10.57 10.44 5.48
N ASN A 120 11.04 9.20 5.33
CA ASN A 120 11.12 8.56 4.01
C ASN A 120 9.70 8.24 3.53
N GLY A 121 9.38 8.64 2.31
CA GLY A 121 8.05 8.47 1.76
C GLY A 121 7.93 9.03 0.35
N ALA A 122 6.70 9.17 -0.12
CA ALA A 122 6.38 9.78 -1.39
C ALA A 122 5.19 10.75 -1.26
N SER A 123 5.15 11.78 -2.10
CA SER A 123 4.09 12.79 -2.10
C SER A 123 3.59 13.09 -3.50
N CYS A 124 2.26 13.16 -3.64
CA CYS A 124 1.59 13.53 -4.87
C CYS A 124 0.57 14.64 -4.63
N THR A 125 0.79 15.80 -5.28
CA THR A 125 -0.10 16.97 -5.19
C THR A 125 -0.88 17.25 -6.48
N SER A 126 -0.71 16.40 -7.50
CA SER A 126 -1.36 16.52 -8.81
C SER A 126 -1.39 15.17 -9.54
N SER A 127 -2.15 15.09 -10.63
CA SER A 127 -2.23 13.90 -11.50
C SER A 127 -0.91 13.54 -12.19
N ASP A 128 0.00 14.50 -12.37
CA ASP A 128 1.30 14.33 -13.04
C ASP A 128 2.45 14.09 -12.02
N CYS A 129 2.17 13.35 -10.96
CA CYS A 129 3.10 13.05 -9.88
C CYS A 129 4.25 12.13 -10.31
N SER A 130 5.49 12.64 -10.33
CA SER A 130 6.66 11.83 -10.67
C SER A 130 7.03 10.72 -9.67
N GLU A 131 6.41 10.72 -8.49
CA GLU A 131 6.63 9.73 -7.42
C GLU A 131 5.57 8.61 -7.45
N ALA A 132 4.66 8.63 -8.41
CA ALA A 132 3.64 7.60 -8.60
C ALA A 132 4.06 6.56 -9.66
N PHE A 133 3.60 5.33 -9.49
CA PHE A 133 3.58 4.32 -10.54
C PHE A 133 2.49 4.66 -11.58
N TYR A 134 2.88 4.72 -12.85
CA TYR A 134 1.99 4.75 -14.02
C TYR A 134 2.08 3.47 -14.84
N GLU A 135 3.19 2.73 -14.69
CA GLU A 135 3.47 1.47 -15.37
C GLU A 135 4.09 0.48 -14.37
N SER A 136 3.81 -0.82 -14.53
CA SER A 136 4.19 -1.84 -13.53
C SER A 136 5.70 -2.10 -13.40
N ASP A 137 6.53 -1.59 -14.31
CA ASP A 137 7.98 -1.77 -14.29
C ASP A 137 8.73 -0.60 -13.62
N GLN A 138 8.02 0.43 -13.14
CA GLN A 138 8.59 1.64 -12.52
C GLN A 138 9.06 1.45 -11.06
N THR A 139 9.74 0.34 -10.79
CA THR A 139 10.21 -0.07 -9.45
C THR A 139 11.07 0.96 -8.70
N TYR A 140 11.52 2.02 -9.36
CA TYR A 140 12.34 3.09 -8.77
C TYR A 140 11.55 4.12 -7.94
N VAL A 141 10.20 4.13 -8.02
CA VAL A 141 9.36 5.01 -7.19
C VAL A 141 8.87 4.34 -5.90
N GLN A 142 9.17 3.05 -5.71
CA GLN A 142 8.90 2.36 -4.46
C GLN A 142 9.87 2.79 -3.35
N VAL A 143 9.32 3.10 -2.19
CA VAL A 143 10.09 3.51 -1.01
C VAL A 143 10.20 2.33 -0.05
N ALA A 144 11.43 1.89 0.21
CA ALA A 144 11.71 0.78 1.12
C ALA A 144 12.21 1.27 2.48
N CYS A 145 11.84 0.55 3.54
CA CYS A 145 12.39 0.69 4.88
C CYS A 145 12.76 -0.68 5.47
N GLN A 146 14.03 -0.86 5.81
CA GLN A 146 14.57 -2.13 6.34
C GLN A 146 14.74 -2.10 7.87
N THR A 147 13.93 -1.29 8.56
CA THR A 147 13.90 -1.24 10.03
C THR A 147 12.71 -2.06 10.51
N ASP A 148 12.90 -2.79 11.61
CA ASP A 148 11.81 -3.54 12.24
C ASP A 148 10.81 -2.58 12.90
N ASP A 149 9.56 -3.02 12.98
CA ASP A 149 8.45 -2.37 13.68
C ASP A 149 8.16 -0.93 13.19
N VAL A 150 8.39 -0.71 11.89
CA VAL A 150 8.13 0.58 11.25
C VAL A 150 6.65 0.82 11.06
N ASN A 151 6.29 2.09 11.09
CA ASN A 151 4.92 2.55 10.98
C ASN A 151 4.79 3.46 9.77
N ILE A 152 3.57 3.67 9.28
CA ILE A 152 3.30 4.54 8.13
C ILE A 152 2.21 5.54 8.48
N LEU A 153 2.47 6.82 8.19
CA LEU A 153 1.51 7.91 8.28
C LEU A 153 1.10 8.29 6.86
N ILE A 154 -0.20 8.23 6.58
CA ILE A 154 -0.79 8.65 5.31
C ILE A 154 -1.55 9.93 5.56
N THR A 155 -1.12 11.01 4.91
CA THR A 155 -1.70 12.34 5.07
C THR A 155 -2.41 12.75 3.79
N PHE A 156 -3.68 13.11 3.90
CA PHE A 156 -4.47 13.66 2.81
C PHE A 156 -4.63 15.17 3.00
N CYS A 157 -4.42 15.94 1.94
CA CYS A 157 -4.56 17.40 1.90
C CYS A 157 -3.70 18.20 2.90
N GLU A 158 -2.41 17.86 3.05
CA GLU A 158 -1.45 18.45 4.03
C GLU A 158 -1.35 20.00 4.05
N SER A 159 -1.87 20.71 3.06
CA SER A 159 -1.85 22.18 3.02
C SER A 159 -3.25 22.81 2.98
N GLY A 160 -4.31 22.07 3.37
CA GLY A 160 -5.70 22.53 3.20
C GLY A 160 -6.05 22.85 1.75
N SER A 161 -5.21 22.40 0.81
CA SER A 161 -5.38 22.56 -0.62
C SER A 161 -6.47 21.59 -1.04
N THR A 162 -7.72 21.94 -0.74
CA THR A 162 -8.87 21.46 -1.51
C THR A 162 -8.47 21.64 -2.96
N GLY A 163 -8.25 20.53 -3.66
CA GLY A 163 -7.94 20.52 -5.09
C GLY A 163 -8.92 21.46 -5.75
N SER A 164 -8.44 22.66 -6.07
CA SER A 164 -9.24 23.67 -6.73
C SER A 164 -9.33 23.20 -8.16
N SER A 165 -10.28 22.31 -8.41
CA SER A 165 -10.82 22.12 -9.74
C SER A 165 -11.34 23.47 -10.17
N ASP A 166 -10.56 24.13 -11.04
CA ASP A 166 -10.98 25.16 -11.98
C ASP A 166 -12.31 25.87 -11.63
N ALA A 167 -12.29 26.65 -10.55
CA ALA A 167 -13.30 27.67 -10.36
C ALA A 167 -12.99 28.77 -11.38
N SER A 168 -13.59 28.58 -12.57
CA SER A 168 -13.67 29.51 -13.68
C SER A 168 -13.53 30.96 -13.23
N SER A 169 -12.57 31.66 -13.82
CA SER A 169 -12.38 33.11 -13.76
C SER A 169 -13.69 33.84 -14.05
N ALA A 170 -14.47 34.12 -13.01
CA ALA A 170 -15.55 35.10 -13.06
C ALA A 170 -14.89 36.48 -13.12
N THR A 171 -14.67 36.93 -14.35
CA THR A 171 -14.34 38.31 -14.68
C THR A 171 -15.39 39.21 -14.03
N ALA A 172 -14.99 39.98 -13.02
CA ALA A 172 -15.84 40.98 -12.40
C ALA A 172 -16.10 42.11 -13.42
N VAL A 173 -17.17 41.96 -14.21
CA VAL A 173 -17.77 43.07 -14.96
C VAL A 173 -18.59 43.90 -13.97
N SER A 174 -18.02 45.02 -13.55
CA SER A 174 -18.75 46.09 -12.88
C SER A 174 -19.69 46.75 -13.90
N GLY A 175 -20.99 46.49 -13.75
CA GLY A 175 -22.04 47.09 -14.57
C GLY A 175 -23.26 47.38 -13.72
N SER A 176 -23.38 48.63 -13.26
CA SER A 176 -24.64 49.17 -12.73
C SER A 176 -25.67 49.31 -13.85
N GLY A 177 -26.86 48.76 -13.63
CA GLY A 177 -28.03 49.04 -14.44
C GLY A 177 -29.24 48.20 -14.03
N ALA A 178 -30.18 48.84 -13.34
CA ALA A 178 -31.59 48.41 -13.26
C ALA A 178 -32.14 48.17 -14.69
N VAL A 179 -33.16 47.36 -14.98
CA VAL A 179 -34.56 47.45 -14.49
C VAL A 179 -35.29 46.11 -14.73
N ASP A 180 -36.15 45.77 -13.77
CA ASP A 180 -37.42 45.04 -13.79
C ASP A 180 -38.05 44.65 -15.15
N VAL A 181 -38.56 43.40 -15.31
CA VAL A 181 -39.84 43.02 -15.95
C VAL A 181 -40.17 41.53 -15.67
N MET A 182 -41.35 41.30 -15.08
CA MET A 182 -42.07 40.02 -14.92
C MET A 182 -42.15 39.17 -16.19
N LEU A 183 -42.17 37.83 -16.04
CA LEU A 183 -43.26 37.02 -16.62
C LEU A 183 -43.34 35.59 -16.05
N THR A 184 -44.58 35.26 -15.72
CA THR A 184 -45.18 34.01 -15.25
C THR A 184 -45.17 32.86 -16.26
N SER A 185 -45.43 31.66 -15.74
CA SER A 185 -45.95 30.44 -16.41
C SER A 185 -44.83 29.57 -17.03
N THR A 186 -44.83 28.25 -17.03
CA THR A 186 -45.95 27.29 -16.97
C THR A 186 -45.39 25.91 -16.60
N SER A 187 -46.14 25.18 -15.77
CA SER A 187 -46.06 23.73 -15.54
C SER A 187 -46.13 22.94 -16.85
N SER A 188 -45.27 21.94 -17.05
CA SER A 188 -45.50 20.81 -17.96
C SER A 188 -44.60 19.63 -17.57
N ALA A 189 -45.16 18.69 -16.83
CA ALA A 189 -44.70 17.32 -16.80
C ALA A 189 -44.98 16.67 -18.17
N PRO A 190 -44.13 15.73 -18.60
CA PRO A 190 -44.68 14.56 -19.26
C PRO A 190 -44.06 13.23 -18.83
N ALA A 191 -44.96 12.25 -18.72
CA ALA A 191 -44.88 10.88 -19.20
C ALA A 191 -43.74 9.98 -18.70
N GLN A 192 -44.16 9.06 -17.84
CA GLN A 192 -43.57 7.74 -17.66
C GLN A 192 -43.49 7.00 -19.01
N VAL A 193 -42.33 6.42 -19.29
CA VAL A 193 -42.18 5.37 -20.30
C VAL A 193 -41.87 4.08 -19.56
N GLU A 194 -42.92 3.26 -19.39
CA GLU A 194 -42.76 1.84 -19.11
C GLU A 194 -42.08 1.19 -20.32
N THR A 195 -40.90 0.62 -20.11
CA THR A 195 -40.32 -0.34 -21.05
C THR A 195 -40.25 -1.69 -20.36
N SER A 196 -41.25 -2.50 -20.65
CA SER A 196 -41.27 -3.94 -20.41
C SER A 196 -40.28 -4.60 -21.38
N SER A 197 -39.30 -5.35 -20.87
CA SER A 197 -38.49 -6.26 -21.67
C SER A 197 -38.10 -7.49 -20.85
N THR A 198 -38.93 -8.52 -21.01
CA THR A 198 -38.60 -9.95 -21.17
C THR A 198 -37.24 -10.47 -20.67
N LEU A 199 -37.33 -11.36 -19.68
CA LEU A 199 -36.39 -12.44 -19.36
C LEU A 199 -35.95 -13.21 -20.62
N PRO A 200 -34.65 -13.53 -20.75
CA PRO A 200 -34.22 -14.79 -21.33
C PRO A 200 -34.06 -15.84 -20.22
N THR A 201 -35.00 -16.78 -20.19
CA THR A 201 -34.86 -18.08 -19.53
C THR A 201 -33.69 -18.83 -20.15
N THR A 202 -32.55 -18.90 -19.46
CA THR A 202 -31.47 -19.80 -19.82
C THR A 202 -31.73 -21.19 -19.26
N THR A 203 -31.81 -22.13 -20.18
CA THR A 203 -31.90 -23.56 -20.00
C THR A 203 -30.79 -24.11 -19.11
N VAL A 204 -31.19 -24.82 -18.06
CA VAL A 204 -30.36 -25.75 -17.30
C VAL A 204 -29.93 -26.89 -18.23
N VAL A 205 -28.63 -26.99 -18.49
CA VAL A 205 -28.02 -28.20 -19.05
C VAL A 205 -27.41 -28.96 -17.87
N ASP A 206 -28.15 -29.99 -17.47
CA ASP A 206 -27.69 -31.08 -16.61
C ASP A 206 -26.78 -32.01 -17.43
N GLY A 207 -25.66 -32.45 -16.87
CA GLY A 207 -24.77 -33.38 -17.58
C GLY A 207 -23.37 -33.55 -17.04
N SER A 208 -23.19 -34.67 -16.36
CA SER A 208 -21.96 -35.48 -16.26
C SER A 208 -21.01 -35.23 -15.09
N THR A 209 -21.39 -35.89 -13.99
CA THR A 209 -20.51 -36.57 -13.05
C THR A 209 -19.39 -37.36 -13.77
N SER A 210 -18.13 -37.03 -13.47
CA SER A 210 -16.99 -37.93 -13.70
C SER A 210 -16.21 -38.07 -12.40
N SER A 211 -16.51 -39.15 -11.70
CA SER A 211 -15.73 -39.70 -10.61
C SER A 211 -14.42 -40.27 -11.15
N VAL A 212 -13.31 -39.59 -10.88
CA VAL A 212 -11.97 -40.19 -11.08
C VAL A 212 -11.49 -40.71 -9.74
N VAL A 213 -11.52 -42.03 -9.66
CA VAL A 213 -10.92 -42.87 -8.64
C VAL A 213 -9.40 -42.69 -8.73
N SER A 214 -8.72 -42.41 -7.62
CA SER A 214 -7.28 -42.65 -7.51
C SER A 214 -6.99 -43.42 -6.24
N SER A 215 -6.58 -44.66 -6.46
CA SER A 215 -6.23 -45.65 -5.46
C SER A 215 -4.81 -45.41 -4.92
N ILE A 216 -4.71 -45.43 -3.59
CA ILE A 216 -3.71 -46.11 -2.76
C ILE A 216 -2.31 -46.31 -3.37
N ALA A 217 -1.31 -45.69 -2.74
CA ALA A 217 -0.01 -46.30 -2.52
C ALA A 217 0.56 -45.85 -1.16
N THR A 218 0.46 -46.74 -0.18
CA THR A 218 1.20 -46.74 1.08
C THR A 218 2.59 -47.30 0.83
N ALA A 219 3.67 -46.56 1.12
CA ALA A 219 4.98 -47.16 1.36
C ALA A 219 5.96 -46.19 2.07
N LEU A 220 6.33 -46.61 3.28
CA LEU A 220 7.69 -46.68 3.83
C LEU A 220 8.41 -45.39 4.28
N SER A 221 8.49 -45.32 5.61
CA SER A 221 9.58 -44.83 6.44
C SER A 221 10.97 -44.88 5.79
N GLY A 222 11.64 -43.73 5.76
CA GLY A 222 13.06 -43.59 5.40
C GLY A 222 13.73 -42.57 6.30
N THR A 223 14.37 -43.06 7.37
CA THR A 223 15.37 -42.36 8.18
C THR A 223 16.57 -41.98 7.32
N SER A 224 16.98 -40.70 7.35
CA SER A 224 18.31 -40.26 6.91
C SER A 224 18.69 -39.01 7.72
N SER A 225 19.41 -39.17 8.83
CA SER A 225 20.87 -39.09 8.92
C SER A 225 21.47 -37.77 8.41
N SER A 226 21.81 -36.94 9.40
CA SER A 226 22.88 -35.95 9.45
C SER A 226 23.84 -35.89 8.25
N SER A 227 23.93 -34.73 7.61
CA SER A 227 25.15 -34.27 6.94
C SER A 227 25.26 -32.75 7.04
N SER A 228 25.98 -32.32 8.06
CA SER A 228 26.50 -30.97 8.25
C SER A 228 27.35 -30.55 7.04
N ARG A 229 26.81 -29.69 6.17
CA ARG A 229 27.61 -28.99 5.17
C ARG A 229 28.06 -27.64 5.75
N ARG A 230 29.34 -27.63 6.14
CA ARG A 230 30.15 -26.42 6.34
C ARG A 230 30.08 -25.54 5.08
N CYS A 231 29.42 -24.39 5.16
CA CYS A 231 29.67 -23.29 4.25
C CYS A 231 30.89 -22.51 4.77
N ASN A 232 32.07 -22.87 4.24
CA ASN A 232 33.29 -22.09 4.38
C ASN A 232 33.20 -20.83 3.50
N ASN A 233 33.42 -19.68 4.12
CA ASN A 233 34.18 -18.53 3.61
C ASN A 233 34.25 -18.32 2.09
N ARG A 234 33.57 -17.28 1.60
CA ARG A 234 34.05 -16.53 0.44
C ARG A 234 33.99 -15.02 0.67
N LYS A 235 34.98 -14.58 1.44
CA LYS A 235 35.51 -13.21 1.47
C LYS A 235 36.18 -12.94 0.11
N ARG A 236 36.00 -11.73 -0.43
CA ARG A 236 36.65 -11.08 -1.62
C ARG A 236 35.81 -11.00 -2.90
N ARG A 237 35.20 -9.83 -3.12
CA ARG A 237 35.57 -8.87 -4.20
C ARG A 237 34.60 -7.68 -4.15
N SER A 238 35.01 -6.62 -3.47
CA SER A 238 34.42 -5.28 -3.60
C SER A 238 35.60 -4.31 -3.62
N SER A 239 36.06 -3.99 -4.82
CA SER A 239 37.00 -2.90 -5.14
C SER A 239 37.34 -2.97 -6.64
N ASP A 240 36.43 -2.60 -7.54
CA ASP A 240 36.79 -2.37 -8.97
C ASP A 240 35.76 -1.55 -9.76
N LEU A 241 34.89 -0.78 -9.09
CA LEU A 241 33.83 0.00 -9.78
C LEU A 241 33.87 1.51 -9.49
N SER A 242 34.98 2.03 -8.96
CA SER A 242 35.16 3.47 -8.69
C SER A 242 36.16 4.18 -9.59
N GLU A 243 36.74 3.53 -10.61
CA GLU A 243 37.77 4.14 -11.47
C GLU A 243 37.34 4.47 -12.92
N SER A 244 36.08 4.23 -13.32
CA SER A 244 35.63 4.48 -14.70
C SER A 244 34.92 5.82 -14.94
N LEU A 245 34.50 6.56 -13.89
CA LEU A 245 33.73 7.80 -14.05
C LEU A 245 34.55 9.11 -13.96
N LYS A 246 35.88 9.06 -13.88
CA LYS A 246 36.73 10.27 -13.89
C LYS A 246 37.29 10.68 -15.25
N ALA A 247 36.98 9.95 -16.34
CA ALA A 247 37.60 10.20 -17.64
C ALA A 247 36.78 11.04 -18.64
N HIS A 248 35.52 11.39 -18.38
CA HIS A 248 34.66 12.03 -19.40
C HIS A 248 34.45 13.55 -19.29
N ARG A 249 35.13 14.23 -18.36
CA ARG A 249 34.94 15.68 -18.14
C ARG A 249 36.09 16.55 -18.67
N ARG A 250 36.52 16.33 -19.92
CA ARG A 250 37.38 17.29 -20.65
C ARG A 250 37.14 17.20 -22.15
N ARG A 251 36.28 18.07 -22.70
CA ARG A 251 36.45 18.80 -23.97
C ARG A 251 35.14 19.45 -24.43
N SER A 252 35.03 20.76 -24.23
CA SER A 252 34.25 21.63 -25.12
C SER A 252 34.96 22.97 -25.20
N PRO A 253 35.58 23.34 -26.35
CA PRO A 253 36.00 24.71 -26.57
C PRO A 253 34.85 25.52 -27.17
N LEU A 254 34.76 26.75 -26.68
CA LEU A 254 34.09 27.88 -27.30
C LEU A 254 34.51 28.02 -28.78
N SER A 255 33.52 28.29 -29.64
CA SER A 255 33.74 29.06 -30.86
C SER A 255 32.77 30.23 -30.87
N ARG A 256 33.34 31.42 -30.68
CA ARG A 256 32.76 32.70 -31.10
C ARG A 256 32.89 32.82 -32.61
N LEU A 257 31.82 33.27 -33.28
CA LEU A 257 31.80 34.30 -34.31
C LEU A 257 30.35 34.73 -34.52
#